data_AF-A0A6A6PEW2-F1
#
_entry.id   AF-A0A6A6PEW2-F1
#
_cell.length_a   1.000
_cell.length_b   1.000
_cell.length_c   1.000
_cell.angle_alpha   90.00
_cell.angle_beta   90.00
_cell.angle_gamma   90.00
#
_symmetry.space_group_name_H-M   'P 1'
#
loop_
_entity.id
_entity.type
_entity.pdbx_description
1 polymer ?
#
loop_
_entity_poly.entity_id
_entity_poly.type
_entity_poly.pdbx_seq_one_letter_code
_entity_poly.pdbx_strand_id
1 'polypeptide(L)'
;MAVRAQFENSNEVGVFSTLTNSYAIVAVGASENFYSVFEAELQDVIPICHATVAGTRIVGRLTAGNRKGLLVPTSTTDQELQHLRNSLPDEVKIQRIEERLSALGNVICANDHVALIHPDLERETEEM
;
A
#
# COMPACT_ATOMS: atom_id res chain seq x y z
N MET A 1 15.83 -12.99 -3.03
CA MET A 1 15.68 -14.05 -2.02
C MET A 1 14.24 -14.01 -1.51
N ALA A 2 13.65 -15.11 -1.05
CA ALA A 2 12.35 -15.07 -0.37
C ALA A 2 12.58 -15.11 1.14
N VAL A 3 12.05 -14.12 1.86
CA VAL A 3 12.16 -14.01 3.32
C VAL A 3 10.81 -14.27 3.98
N ARG A 4 10.84 -14.71 5.25
CA ARG A 4 9.62 -14.96 6.03
C ARG A 4 9.45 -13.84 7.05
N ALA A 5 8.25 -13.29 7.13
CA ALA A 5 7.88 -12.27 8.10
C ALA A 5 6.54 -12.65 8.75
N GLN A 6 6.29 -12.10 9.94
CA GLN A 6 5.06 -12.29 10.68
C GLN A 6 4.68 -10.99 11.39
N PHE A 7 3.44 -10.54 11.23
CA PHE A 7 2.92 -9.33 11.87
C PHE A 7 2.00 -9.72 13.03
N GLU A 8 2.38 -9.44 14.28
CA GLU A 8 1.57 -9.73 15.48
C GLU A 8 0.91 -11.12 15.49
N ASN A 9 1.69 -12.18 15.25
CA ASN A 9 1.24 -13.58 15.12
C ASN A 9 0.41 -13.92 13.87
N SER A 10 0.21 -12.97 12.94
CA SER A 10 -0.41 -13.20 11.64
C SER A 10 0.63 -13.45 10.55
N ASN A 11 0.40 -14.49 9.75
CA ASN A 11 1.23 -14.81 8.58
C ASN A 11 0.78 -14.08 7.31
N GLU A 12 -0.31 -13.30 7.38
CA GLU A 12 -0.88 -12.56 6.26
C GLU A 12 -0.15 -11.24 6.02
N VAL A 13 1.15 -11.30 5.67
CA VAL A 13 2.03 -10.13 5.51
C VAL A 13 1.47 -9.09 4.54
N GLY A 14 0.85 -9.55 3.45
CA GLY A 14 0.23 -8.68 2.44
C GLY A 14 -0.98 -7.89 2.93
N VAL A 15 -1.53 -8.20 4.11
CA VAL A 15 -2.58 -7.38 4.73
C VAL A 15 -1.99 -6.11 5.34
N PHE A 16 -0.76 -6.19 5.85
CA PHE A 16 -0.11 -5.14 6.63
C PHE A 16 0.99 -4.42 5.86
N SER A 17 1.22 -4.78 4.60
CA SER A 17 2.26 -4.17 3.78
C SER A 17 1.85 -4.08 2.32
N THR A 18 2.33 -3.04 1.64
CA THR A 18 2.26 -2.87 0.18
C THR A 18 3.67 -2.76 -0.34
N LEU A 19 4.04 -3.57 -1.32
CA LEU A 19 5.36 -3.56 -1.93
C LEU A 19 5.24 -3.27 -3.42
N THR A 20 5.97 -2.25 -3.88
CA THR A 20 6.07 -1.90 -5.30
C THR A 20 7.55 -1.81 -5.70
N ASN A 21 7.82 -1.51 -6.98
CA ASN A 21 9.18 -1.36 -7.47
C ASN A 21 9.86 -0.05 -7.05
N SER A 22 9.12 0.95 -6.54
CA SER A 22 9.69 2.26 -6.16
C SER A 22 9.44 2.66 -4.71
N TYR A 23 8.54 1.99 -3.99
CA TYR A 23 8.27 2.26 -2.57
C TYR A 23 7.64 1.04 -1.89
N ALA A 24 7.80 1.00 -0.57
CA ALA A 24 7.08 0.06 0.29
C ALA A 24 6.27 0.83 1.35
N ILE A 25 5.10 0.33 1.70
CA ILE A 25 4.28 0.85 2.79
C ILE A 25 4.12 -0.27 3.80
N VAL A 26 4.37 0.06 5.07
CA VAL A 26 4.23 -0.88 6.17
C VAL A 26 3.32 -0.29 7.24
N ALA A 27 2.46 -1.12 7.81
CA ALA A 27 1.57 -0.73 8.89
C ALA A 27 2.34 -0.25 10.13
N VAL A 28 1.90 0.87 10.71
CA VAL A 28 2.40 1.34 12.01
C VAL A 28 2.00 0.35 13.12
N GLY A 29 2.87 0.23 14.12
CA GLY A 29 2.68 -0.64 15.27
C GLY A 29 3.15 -2.08 15.05
N ALA A 30 3.88 -2.36 13.97
CA ALA A 30 4.60 -3.62 13.84
C ALA A 30 5.70 -3.75 14.92
N SER A 31 6.06 -4.99 15.25
CA SER A 31 7.25 -5.25 16.06
C SER A 31 8.52 -4.96 15.26
N GLU A 32 9.64 -4.66 15.95
CA GLU A 32 10.94 -4.47 15.29
C GLU A 32 11.34 -5.67 14.42
N ASN A 33 10.93 -6.88 14.80
CA ASN A 33 11.12 -8.09 13.99
C ASN A 33 10.44 -8.02 12.62
N PHE A 34 9.33 -7.29 12.49
CA PHE A 34 8.67 -7.13 11.19
C PHE A 34 9.37 -6.07 10.36
N TYR A 35 9.67 -4.89 10.93
CA TYR A 35 10.34 -3.82 10.21
C TYR A 35 11.74 -4.22 9.73
N SER A 36 12.51 -4.88 10.59
CA SER A 36 13.87 -5.36 10.27
C SER A 36 13.91 -6.26 9.04
N VAL A 37 12.86 -7.04 8.75
CA VAL A 37 12.81 -7.88 7.54
C VAL A 37 12.72 -7.03 6.27
N PHE A 38 11.95 -5.95 6.29
CA PHE A 38 11.86 -5.02 5.17
C PHE A 38 13.12 -4.16 5.07
N GLU A 39 13.57 -3.60 6.18
CA GLU A 39 14.73 -2.73 6.25
C GLU A 39 16.01 -3.43 5.82
N ALA A 40 16.26 -4.67 6.27
CA ALA A 40 17.45 -5.42 5.91
C ALA A 40 17.63 -5.65 4.39
N GLU A 41 16.52 -5.72 3.64
CA GLU A 41 16.53 -6.00 2.21
C GLU A 41 16.28 -4.76 1.34
N LEU A 42 15.53 -3.76 1.85
CA LEU A 42 14.98 -2.67 1.03
C LEU A 42 15.43 -1.27 1.45
N GLN A 43 15.98 -1.07 2.66
CA GLN A 43 16.25 0.27 3.21
C GLN A 43 17.13 1.14 2.31
N ASP A 44 18.10 0.53 1.60
CA ASP A 44 19.02 1.25 0.70
C ASP A 44 18.51 1.34 -0.75
N VAL A 45 17.37 0.72 -1.07
CA VAL A 45 16.87 0.57 -2.46
C VAL A 45 15.59 1.37 -2.70
N ILE A 46 14.62 1.27 -1.79
CA ILE A 46 13.35 1.98 -1.90
C ILE A 46 12.92 2.54 -0.53
N PRO A 47 12.24 3.69 -0.50
CA PRO A 47 11.70 4.21 0.76
C PRO A 47 10.65 3.28 1.35
N ILE A 48 10.78 3.01 2.65
CA ILE A 48 9.82 2.25 3.45
C ILE A 48 9.03 3.27 4.29
N CYS A 49 7.75 3.46 3.95
CA CYS A 49 6.86 4.37 4.66
C CYS A 49 6.06 3.63 5.74
N HIS A 50 6.24 4.00 7.00
CA HIS A 50 5.41 3.49 8.09
C HIS A 50 4.16 4.34 8.20
N ALA A 51 3.01 3.80 7.83
CA ALA A 51 1.76 4.56 7.73
C ALA A 51 0.55 3.77 8.25
N THR A 52 -0.49 4.52 8.59
CA THR A 52 -1.87 4.00 8.68
C THR A 52 -2.64 4.50 7.47
N VAL A 53 -3.70 3.77 7.12
CA VAL A 53 -4.63 4.17 6.07
C VAL A 53 -6.04 4.08 6.66
N ALA A 54 -6.75 5.20 6.62
CA ALA A 54 -8.07 5.34 7.24
C ALA A 54 -8.07 5.00 8.75
N GLY A 55 -6.98 5.33 9.45
CA GLY A 55 -6.80 5.02 10.87
C GLY A 55 -6.62 3.52 11.18
N THR A 56 -6.38 2.69 10.16
CA THR A 56 -6.21 1.24 10.33
C THR A 56 -4.79 0.77 9.99
N ARG A 57 -4.46 -0.44 10.45
CA ARG A 57 -3.19 -1.13 10.21
C ARG A 57 -3.21 -2.03 8.98
N ILE A 58 -4.34 -2.15 8.28
CA ILE A 58 -4.49 -3.07 7.13
C ILE A 58 -4.14 -2.40 5.80
N VAL A 59 -2.99 -1.72 5.77
CA VAL A 59 -2.58 -0.84 4.65
C VAL A 59 -2.48 -1.59 3.32
N GLY A 60 -2.05 -2.85 3.35
CA GLY A 60 -1.92 -3.68 2.16
C GLY A 60 -3.26 -4.05 1.52
N ARG A 61 -4.32 -4.16 2.33
CA ARG A 61 -5.67 -4.39 1.79
C ARG A 61 -6.35 -3.13 1.32
N LEU A 62 -6.08 -2.01 1.99
CA LEU A 62 -6.76 -0.75 1.71
C LEU A 62 -6.16 0.00 0.52
N THR A 63 -4.92 -0.31 0.14
CA THR A 63 -4.24 0.40 -0.93
C THR A 63 -3.93 -0.52 -2.10
N ALA A 64 -3.83 0.06 -3.29
CA ALA A 64 -3.36 -0.61 -4.49
C ALA A 64 -2.43 0.36 -5.21
N GLY A 65 -1.32 -0.12 -5.76
CA GLY A 65 -0.38 0.76 -6.42
C GLY A 65 0.68 0.01 -7.20
N ASN A 66 1.40 0.77 -8.00
CA ASN A 66 2.56 0.32 -8.75
C ASN A 66 3.66 1.39 -8.63
N ARG A 67 4.74 1.29 -9.41
CA ARG A 67 5.85 2.25 -9.26
C ARG A 67 5.48 3.72 -9.52
N LYS A 68 4.36 3.98 -10.21
CA LYS A 68 3.95 5.29 -10.72
C LYS A 68 2.85 5.94 -9.87
N GLY A 69 2.14 5.17 -9.06
CA GLY A 69 0.98 5.69 -8.35
C GLY A 69 0.48 4.78 -7.25
N LEU A 70 -0.17 5.41 -6.28
CA LEU A 70 -0.77 4.79 -5.12
C LEU A 70 -2.23 5.26 -5.00
N LEU A 71 -3.13 4.29 -4.96
CA LEU A 71 -4.55 4.49 -4.71
C LEU A 71 -4.84 4.25 -3.24
N VAL A 72 -5.52 5.21 -2.62
CA VAL A 72 -5.94 5.15 -1.22
C VAL A 72 -7.46 5.40 -1.14
N PRO A 73 -8.16 4.85 -0.13
CA PRO A 73 -9.59 5.06 0.01
C PRO A 73 -9.91 6.50 0.40
N THR A 74 -11.13 6.98 0.12
CA THR A 74 -11.63 8.30 0.54
C THR A 74 -11.58 8.51 2.06
N SER A 75 -11.65 7.45 2.85
CA SER A 75 -11.55 7.47 4.32
C SER A 75 -10.14 7.78 4.84
N THR A 76 -9.13 7.83 3.97
CA THR A 76 -7.76 8.21 4.34
C THR A 76 -7.71 9.67 4.77
N THR A 77 -7.23 9.94 5.98
CA THR A 77 -7.17 11.30 6.53
C THR A 77 -6.18 12.18 5.78
N ASP A 78 -6.32 13.51 5.87
CA ASP A 78 -5.38 14.45 5.24
C ASP A 78 -3.97 14.36 5.83
N GLN A 79 -3.86 14.03 7.12
CA GLN A 79 -2.58 13.82 7.78
C GLN A 79 -1.87 12.58 7.25
N GLU A 80 -2.58 11.45 7.10
CA GLU A 80 -2.03 10.24 6.49
C GLU A 80 -1.62 10.49 5.03
N LEU A 81 -2.45 11.19 4.27
CA LEU A 81 -2.16 11.52 2.87
C LEU A 81 -0.90 12.39 2.75
N GLN A 82 -0.75 13.40 3.62
CA GLN A 82 0.42 14.25 3.63
C GLN A 82 1.68 13.48 4.05
N HIS A 83 1.56 12.58 5.02
CA HIS A 83 2.67 11.72 5.44
C HIS A 83 3.16 10.82 4.30
N LEU A 84 2.23 10.21 3.55
CA LEU A 84 2.55 9.41 2.37
C LEU A 84 3.25 10.25 1.31
N ARG A 85 2.74 11.45 0.99
CA ARG A 85 3.37 12.37 0.02
C ARG A 85 4.77 12.80 0.40
N ASN A 86 5.04 12.98 1.70
CA ASN A 86 6.36 13.37 2.18
C ASN A 86 7.36 12.21 2.18
N SER A 87 6.86 10.96 2.23
CA SER A 87 7.69 9.76 2.36
C SER A 87 7.95 9.06 1.03
N LEU A 88 7.03 9.19 0.07
CA LEU A 88 7.13 8.54 -1.24
C LEU A 88 7.85 9.47 -2.25
N PRO A 89 8.47 8.91 -3.30
CA PRO A 89 9.09 9.71 -4.36
C PRO A 89 8.06 10.61 -5.07
N ASP A 90 8.49 11.81 -5.49
CA ASP A 90 7.63 12.81 -6.17
C ASP A 90 6.98 12.29 -7.46
N GLU A 91 7.58 11.28 -8.10
CA GLU A 91 7.05 10.63 -9.30
C GLU A 91 5.79 9.80 -9.02
N VAL A 92 5.55 9.41 -7.77
CA VAL A 92 4.42 8.58 -7.37
C VAL A 92 3.18 9.45 -7.16
N LYS A 93 2.17 9.26 -8.01
CA LYS A 93 0.91 9.96 -7.89
C LYS A 93 0.03 9.29 -6.84
N ILE A 94 -0.26 10.00 -5.75
CA ILE A 94 -1.14 9.52 -4.69
C ILE A 94 -2.53 10.11 -4.88
N GLN A 95 -3.51 9.24 -5.09
CA GLN A 95 -4.90 9.62 -5.39
C GLN A 95 -5.88 8.92 -4.45
N ARG A 96 -6.85 9.71 -3.94
CA ARG A 96 -8.02 9.16 -3.25
C ARG A 96 -9.03 8.68 -4.28
N ILE A 97 -9.54 7.48 -4.08
CA ILE A 97 -10.59 6.87 -4.89
C ILE A 97 -11.79 6.55 -4.01
N GLU A 98 -12.97 6.93 -4.50
CA GLU A 98 -14.24 6.46 -3.95
C GLU A 98 -14.57 5.11 -4.61
N GLU A 99 -14.60 4.06 -3.80
CA GLU A 99 -14.97 2.71 -4.21
C GLU A 99 -15.82 2.12 -3.08
N ARG A 100 -16.94 1.46 -3.42
CA ARG A 100 -17.95 0.98 -2.46
C ARG A 100 -18.15 -0.54 -2.45
N LEU A 101 -17.55 -1.29 -3.39
CA LEU A 101 -17.58 -2.75 -3.45
C LEU A 101 -16.73 -3.38 -2.34
N SER A 102 -15.47 -2.97 -2.20
CA SER A 102 -14.52 -3.55 -1.25
C SER A 102 -13.31 -2.65 -1.01
N ALA A 103 -12.32 -3.17 -0.27
CA ALA A 103 -11.03 -2.51 -0.14
C ALA A 103 -10.24 -2.58 -1.46
N LEU A 104 -9.57 -1.47 -1.84
CA LEU A 104 -8.86 -1.34 -3.13
C LEU A 104 -7.88 -2.48 -3.40
N GLY A 105 -7.10 -2.92 -2.40
CA GLY A 105 -6.15 -4.02 -2.54
C GLY A 105 -6.78 -5.40 -2.71
N ASN A 106 -8.08 -5.56 -2.44
CA ASN A 106 -8.81 -6.81 -2.75
C ASN A 106 -9.37 -6.81 -4.18
N VAL A 107 -9.67 -5.62 -4.74
CA VAL A 107 -10.35 -5.47 -6.03
C VAL A 107 -9.42 -5.06 -7.16
N ILE A 108 -8.17 -4.68 -6.85
CA ILE A 108 -7.16 -4.27 -7.82
C ILE A 108 -5.88 -5.08 -7.57
N CYS A 109 -5.45 -5.83 -8.59
CA CYS A 109 -4.13 -6.42 -8.65
C CYS A 109 -3.36 -5.77 -9.80
N ALA A 110 -2.39 -4.91 -9.47
CA ALA A 110 -1.67 -4.11 -10.45
C ALA A 110 -0.18 -4.40 -10.47
N ASN A 111 0.42 -4.31 -11.66
CA ASN A 111 1.85 -4.15 -11.85
C ASN A 111 2.14 -2.85 -12.62
N ASP A 112 3.37 -2.65 -13.08
CA ASP A 112 3.78 -1.42 -13.77
C ASP A 112 3.19 -1.23 -15.19
N HIS A 113 2.54 -2.28 -15.72
CA HIS A 113 2.07 -2.39 -17.10
C HIS A 113 0.58 -2.70 -17.23
N VAL A 114 0.03 -3.56 -16.36
CA VAL A 114 -1.33 -4.10 -16.44
C VAL A 114 -1.93 -4.13 -15.05
N ALA A 115 -3.23 -3.86 -14.96
CA ALA A 115 -4.03 -4.08 -13.76
C ALA A 115 -5.18 -5.04 -14.07
N LEU A 116 -5.46 -5.95 -13.14
CA LEU A 116 -6.67 -6.75 -13.10
C LEU A 116 -7.58 -6.15 -12.03
N ILE A 117 -8.81 -5.85 -12.42
CA ILE A 117 -9.81 -5.22 -11.56
C ILE A 117 -11.03 -6.12 -11.41
N HIS A 118 -11.78 -5.91 -10.33
CA HIS A 118 -13.07 -6.57 -10.14
C HIS A 118 -14.03 -6.21 -11.29
N PRO A 119 -14.80 -7.17 -11.86
CA PRO A 119 -15.65 -6.92 -13.03
C PRO A 119 -16.77 -5.91 -12.78
N ASP A 120 -17.22 -5.79 -11.54
CA ASP A 120 -18.29 -4.85 -11.16
C ASP A 120 -17.77 -3.46 -10.76
N LEU A 121 -16.46 -3.20 -10.90
CA LEU A 121 -15.87 -1.89 -10.59
C LEU A 121 -16.48 -0.79 -11.46
N GLU A 122 -16.73 0.38 -10.88
CA GLU A 122 -17.32 1.49 -11.63
C GLU A 122 -16.35 1.98 -12.73
N ARG A 123 -16.89 2.31 -13.90
CA ARG A 123 -16.09 2.79 -15.04
C ARG A 123 -15.30 4.06 -14.73
N GLU A 124 -15.86 4.93 -13.90
CA GLU A 124 -15.14 6.13 -13.46
C GLU A 124 -13.89 5.75 -12.67
N THR A 125 -13.97 4.75 -11.79
CA THR A 125 -12.83 4.23 -11.04
C THR A 125 -11.79 3.54 -11.94
N GLU A 126 -12.22 2.89 -13.02
CA GLU A 126 -11.34 2.25 -14.01
C GLU A 126 -10.55 3.28 -14.84
N GLU A 127 -11.15 4.43 -15.14
CA GLU A 127 -10.56 5.48 -16.00
C GLU A 127 -9.54 6.38 -15.26
N MET A 128 -9.42 6.26 -13.93
CA MET A 128 -8.50 7.03 -13.07
C MET A 128 -7.08 6.46 -13.00
#